data_AF-A0AAE9PVS2-F1
#
_entry.id   AF-A0AAE9PVS2-F1
#
_cell.length_a   1.000
_cell.length_b   1.000
_cell.length_c   1.000
_cell.angle_alpha   90.00
_cell.angle_beta   90.00
_cell.angle_gamma   90.00
#
_symmetry.space_group_name_H-M   'P 1'
#
loop_
_entity.id
_entity.type
_entity.pdbx_description
1 polymer ?
#
loop_
_entity_poly.entity_id
_entity_poly.type
_entity_poly.pdbx_seq_one_letter_code
_entity_poly.pdbx_strand_id
1 'polypeptide(L)'
;MHDRSANVSWTKYTAFGLRIASELNLPELLLAAPEAVEDVVIRQGDLTAWSGQLEQANFVMLDERFMFQIPGTAIYAVREGKEIEVSIFSGADPDTVRLFVLGTCMGVLLMQRRILPIHGSAVVIGGGPTHLWVNRVRGNRHWRLLLGRQVIRWLVMT
;
A
#
# COMPACT_ATOMS: atom_id res chain seq x y z
N MET A 1 -4.00 -33.68 -10.81
CA MET A 1 -3.20 -32.52 -11.31
C MET A 1 -3.00 -31.60 -10.11
N HIS A 2 -1.76 -31.21 -9.86
CA HIS A 2 -1.19 -30.89 -8.54
C HIS A 2 -1.99 -29.90 -7.68
N ASP A 3 -2.41 -30.41 -6.51
CA ASP A 3 -2.84 -29.65 -5.34
C ASP A 3 -1.68 -28.79 -4.84
N ARG A 4 -1.73 -27.48 -5.10
CA ARG A 4 -0.84 -26.47 -4.51
C ARG A 4 -1.46 -25.93 -3.21
N SER A 5 -1.75 -26.81 -2.27
CA SER A 5 -1.83 -26.44 -0.86
C SER A 5 -0.41 -26.25 -0.30
N ALA A 6 0.39 -25.37 -0.91
CA ALA A 6 1.42 -24.70 -0.13
C ALA A 6 0.66 -23.97 0.97
N ASN A 7 1.04 -24.16 2.23
CA ASN A 7 0.34 -23.56 3.35
C ASN A 7 0.53 -22.04 3.28
N VAL A 8 -0.31 -21.36 2.48
CA VAL A 8 -0.28 -19.91 2.34
C VAL A 8 -0.81 -19.36 3.65
N SER A 9 0.10 -18.96 4.53
CA SER A 9 -0.24 -18.36 5.81
C SER A 9 -0.67 -16.92 5.58
N TRP A 10 -1.98 -16.67 5.64
CA TRP A 10 -2.51 -15.33 5.64
C TRP A 10 -2.32 -14.69 7.01
N THR A 11 -1.65 -13.54 7.04
CA THR A 11 -1.52 -12.73 8.25
C THR A 11 -2.34 -11.45 8.09
N LYS A 12 -3.06 -11.07 9.15
CA LYS A 12 -3.87 -9.85 9.16
C LYS A 12 -3.14 -8.74 9.90
N TYR A 13 -3.15 -7.56 9.30
CA TYR A 13 -2.50 -6.36 9.78
C TYR A 13 -3.47 -5.17 9.80
N THR A 14 -3.12 -4.14 10.54
CA THR A 14 -3.77 -2.82 10.49
C THR A 14 -2.75 -1.75 10.15
N ALA A 15 -3.05 -0.95 9.15
CA ALA A 15 -2.23 0.19 8.74
C ALA A 15 -3.09 1.20 7.98
N PHE A 16 -2.76 2.49 8.06
CA PHE A 16 -3.47 3.56 7.33
C PHE A 16 -4.99 3.60 7.56
N GLY A 17 -5.46 3.09 8.71
CA GLY A 17 -6.89 2.94 9.01
C GLY A 17 -7.60 1.81 8.25
N LEU A 18 -6.84 0.93 7.58
CA LEU A 18 -7.33 -0.21 6.81
C LEU A 18 -6.92 -1.53 7.49
N ARG A 19 -7.78 -2.54 7.34
CA ARG A 19 -7.48 -3.94 7.68
C ARG A 19 -6.90 -4.62 6.44
N ILE A 20 -5.71 -5.20 6.58
CA ILE A 20 -4.95 -5.75 5.46
C ILE A 20 -4.75 -7.25 5.71
N ALA A 21 -5.22 -8.10 4.81
CA ALA A 21 -4.84 -9.50 4.77
C ALA A 21 -3.67 -9.67 3.79
N SER A 22 -2.59 -10.33 4.21
CA SER A 22 -1.38 -10.47 3.40
C SER A 22 -0.82 -11.89 3.44
N GLU A 23 -0.45 -12.40 2.27
CA GLU A 23 0.39 -13.61 2.12
C GLU A 23 1.88 -13.30 2.38
N LEU A 24 2.29 -12.04 2.21
CA LEU A 24 3.64 -11.58 2.55
C LEU A 24 3.71 -11.31 4.05
N ASN A 25 4.82 -11.69 4.68
CA ASN A 25 5.12 -11.28 6.05
C ASN A 25 5.52 -9.79 6.07
N LEU A 26 4.77 -8.97 6.80
CA LEU A 26 4.96 -7.52 6.92
C LEU A 26 5.23 -7.13 8.37
N PRO A 27 6.43 -7.40 8.92
CA PRO A 27 6.75 -7.14 10.32
C PRO A 27 6.71 -5.65 10.70
N GLU A 28 6.74 -4.75 9.71
CA GLU A 28 6.63 -3.30 9.89
C GLU A 28 5.21 -2.86 10.29
N LEU A 29 4.20 -3.73 10.11
CA LEU A 29 2.80 -3.43 10.39
C LEU A 29 2.33 -4.03 11.71
N LEU A 30 1.32 -3.38 12.32
CA LEU A 30 0.67 -3.89 13.52
C LEU A 30 -0.26 -5.05 13.16
N LEU A 31 -0.18 -6.16 13.91
CA LEU A 31 -1.11 -7.27 13.75
C LEU A 31 -2.55 -6.84 14.06
N ALA A 32 -3.49 -7.33 13.26
CA ALA A 32 -4.92 -7.12 13.48
C ALA A 32 -5.55 -8.28 14.25
N ALA A 33 -6.75 -8.05 14.79
CA ALA A 33 -7.57 -9.12 15.36
C ALA A 33 -7.93 -10.16 14.27
N PRO A 34 -7.86 -11.47 14.57
CA PRO A 34 -8.10 -12.54 13.57
C PRO A 34 -9.47 -12.46 12.88
N GLU A 35 -10.51 -12.02 13.59
CA GLU A 35 -11.90 -12.01 13.14
C GLU A 35 -12.26 -10.78 12.30
N ALA A 36 -11.32 -9.85 12.10
CA ALA A 36 -11.58 -8.63 11.35
C ALA A 36 -11.69 -8.93 9.85
N VAL A 37 -12.77 -8.45 9.21
CA VAL A 37 -12.92 -8.49 7.75
C VAL A 37 -11.86 -7.59 7.11
N GLU A 38 -11.15 -8.07 6.10
CA GLU A 38 -10.13 -7.28 5.41
C GLU A 38 -10.74 -6.22 4.49
N ASP A 39 -10.13 -5.04 4.47
CA ASP A 39 -10.41 -3.99 3.49
C ASP A 39 -9.51 -4.12 2.26
N VAL A 40 -8.30 -4.67 2.45
CA VAL A 40 -7.26 -4.82 1.43
C VAL A 40 -6.66 -6.22 1.49
N VAL A 41 -6.35 -6.76 0.32
CA VAL A 41 -5.67 -8.06 0.14
C VAL A 41 -4.32 -7.84 -0.54
N ILE A 42 -3.26 -8.43 0.02
CA ILE A 42 -1.91 -8.47 -0.56
C ILE A 42 -1.57 -9.93 -0.81
N ARG A 43 -1.35 -10.31 -2.07
CA ARG A 43 -1.07 -11.70 -2.44
C ARG A 43 0.11 -11.82 -3.39
N GLN A 44 0.74 -12.98 -3.36
CA GLN A 44 1.64 -13.37 -4.43
C GLN A 44 0.84 -13.78 -5.65
N GLY A 45 1.39 -13.49 -6.82
CA GLY A 45 0.76 -13.82 -8.10
C GLY A 45 1.78 -13.94 -9.21
N ASP A 46 1.31 -14.32 -10.38
CA ASP A 46 2.14 -14.38 -11.59
C ASP A 46 1.76 -13.21 -12.51
N LEU A 47 2.64 -12.21 -12.54
CA LEU A 47 2.52 -11.04 -13.41
C LEU A 47 3.59 -11.05 -14.52
N THR A 48 4.29 -12.17 -14.72
CA THR A 48 5.40 -12.26 -15.67
C THR A 48 4.99 -11.99 -17.11
N ALA A 49 3.72 -12.24 -17.48
CA ALA A 49 3.17 -11.89 -18.78
C ALA A 49 3.27 -10.39 -19.11
N TRP A 50 3.38 -9.53 -18.10
CA TRP A 50 3.50 -8.07 -18.25
C TRP A 50 4.94 -7.56 -18.31
N SER A 51 5.94 -8.41 -18.05
CA SER A 51 7.34 -7.97 -17.94
C SER A 51 7.83 -7.23 -19.18
N GLY A 52 7.61 -7.79 -20.37
CA GLY A 52 8.06 -7.19 -21.62
C GLY A 52 7.42 -5.82 -21.92
N GLN A 53 6.18 -5.59 -21.47
CA GLN A 53 5.52 -4.29 -21.59
C GLN A 53 6.06 -3.29 -20.56
N LEU A 54 6.31 -3.75 -19.33
CA LEU A 54 6.81 -2.93 -18.22
C LEU A 54 8.31 -2.62 -18.32
N GLU A 55 9.07 -3.39 -19.09
CA GLU A 55 10.45 -3.05 -19.45
C GLU A 55 10.51 -1.87 -20.43
N GLN A 56 9.50 -1.74 -21.30
CA GLN A 56 9.39 -0.64 -22.25
C GLN A 56 8.76 0.61 -21.64
N ALA A 57 7.85 0.42 -20.67
CA ALA A 57 7.14 1.48 -19.98
C ALA A 57 7.33 1.34 -18.47
N ASN A 58 7.90 2.36 -17.81
CA ASN A 58 8.14 2.38 -16.36
C ASN A 58 6.91 1.98 -15.51
N PHE A 59 5.71 2.24 -16.02
CA PHE A 59 4.44 1.76 -15.45
C PHE A 59 3.37 1.64 -16.55
N VAL A 60 2.32 0.88 -16.26
CA VAL A 60 1.12 0.73 -17.09
C VAL A 60 -0.10 1.07 -16.26
N MET A 61 -1.00 1.88 -16.84
CA MET A 61 -2.35 2.12 -16.32
C MET A 61 -3.35 1.48 -17.28
N LEU A 62 -4.16 0.55 -16.79
CA LEU A 62 -5.20 -0.11 -17.57
C LEU A 62 -6.47 -0.17 -16.71
N ASP A 63 -7.47 0.64 -17.08
CA ASP A 63 -8.65 0.88 -16.26
C ASP A 63 -8.28 1.28 -14.81
N GLU A 64 -8.81 0.56 -13.82
CA GLU A 64 -8.52 0.73 -12.38
C GLU A 64 -7.30 -0.09 -11.91
N ARG A 65 -6.46 -0.57 -12.84
CA ARG A 65 -5.25 -1.33 -12.56
C ARG A 65 -4.00 -0.50 -12.87
N PHE A 66 -3.21 -0.25 -11.83
CA PHE A 66 -1.86 0.30 -11.97
C PHE A 66 -0.84 -0.82 -11.85
N MET A 67 0.13 -0.88 -12.75
CA MET A 67 1.21 -1.87 -12.73
C MET A 67 2.55 -1.19 -12.92
N PHE A 68 3.57 -1.68 -12.22
CA PHE A 68 4.95 -1.23 -12.39
C PHE A 68 5.92 -2.37 -12.11
N GLN A 69 7.10 -2.28 -12.69
CA GLN A 69 8.17 -3.23 -12.47
C GLN A 69 9.36 -2.54 -11.81
N ILE A 70 9.93 -3.20 -10.80
CA ILE A 70 11.24 -2.85 -10.27
C ILE A 70 12.22 -3.95 -10.73
N PRO A 71 13.16 -3.62 -11.64
CA PRO A 71 14.10 -4.60 -12.20
C PRO A 71 14.84 -5.35 -11.10
N GLY A 72 14.89 -6.68 -11.22
CA GLY A 72 15.56 -7.56 -10.24
C GLY A 72 14.81 -7.72 -8.90
N THR A 73 13.68 -7.04 -8.70
CA THR A 73 12.90 -7.14 -7.45
C THR A 73 11.56 -7.83 -7.67
N ALA A 74 10.61 -7.18 -8.35
CA ALA A 74 9.28 -7.72 -8.56
C ALA A 74 8.47 -6.90 -9.57
N ILE A 75 7.37 -7.49 -10.03
CA ILE A 75 6.27 -6.78 -10.70
C ILE A 75 5.14 -6.61 -9.69
N TYR A 76 4.56 -5.41 -9.65
CA TYR A 76 3.49 -5.05 -8.74
C TYR A 76 2.25 -4.64 -9.54
N ALA A 77 1.07 -5.03 -9.06
CA ALA A 77 -0.20 -4.55 -9.57
C ALA A 77 -1.10 -4.08 -8.42
N VAL A 78 -1.74 -2.93 -8.58
CA VAL A 78 -2.70 -2.36 -7.62
C VAL A 78 -4.02 -2.16 -8.33
N ARG A 79 -5.12 -2.66 -7.73
CA ARG A 79 -6.44 -2.66 -8.36
C ARG A 79 -7.55 -2.21 -7.44
N GLU A 80 -8.44 -1.35 -7.96
CA GLU A 80 -9.72 -0.95 -7.36
C GLU A 80 -9.62 -0.44 -5.91
N GLY A 81 -8.43 0.00 -5.49
CA GLY A 81 -8.12 0.34 -4.12
C GLY A 81 -8.22 -0.83 -3.13
N LYS A 82 -8.33 -2.09 -3.55
CA LYS A 82 -8.61 -3.24 -2.65
C LYS A 82 -7.57 -4.34 -2.71
N GLU A 83 -6.78 -4.39 -3.78
CA GLU A 83 -5.90 -5.51 -4.03
C GLU A 83 -4.50 -5.04 -4.44
N ILE A 84 -3.50 -5.70 -3.88
CA ILE A 84 -2.10 -5.63 -4.32
C ILE A 84 -1.65 -7.04 -4.67
N GLU A 85 -1.21 -7.24 -5.90
CA GLU A 85 -0.63 -8.49 -6.39
C GLU A 85 0.86 -8.28 -6.64
N VAL A 86 1.70 -9.22 -6.18
CA VAL A 86 3.15 -9.12 -6.25
C VAL A 86 3.74 -10.37 -6.89
N SER A 87 4.48 -10.21 -7.99
CA SER A 87 5.23 -11.26 -8.65
C SER A 87 6.72 -11.05 -8.36
N ILE A 88 7.21 -11.70 -7.29
CA ILE A 88 8.57 -11.54 -6.79
C ILE A 88 9.56 -12.28 -7.70
N PHE A 89 10.66 -11.63 -8.08
CA PHE A 89 11.72 -12.26 -8.86
C PHE A 89 12.64 -13.10 -7.97
N SER A 90 13.25 -14.14 -8.57
CA SER A 90 14.17 -15.03 -7.87
C SER A 90 15.37 -14.25 -7.32
N GLY A 91 15.67 -14.44 -6.04
CA GLY A 91 16.80 -13.77 -5.36
C GLY A 91 16.55 -12.31 -4.99
N ALA A 92 15.32 -11.80 -5.15
CA ALA A 92 14.96 -10.45 -4.71
C ALA A 92 15.12 -10.32 -3.20
N ASP A 93 15.62 -9.16 -2.77
CA ASP A 93 15.68 -8.79 -1.36
C ASP A 93 14.25 -8.60 -0.80
N PRO A 94 13.85 -9.39 0.22
CA PRO A 94 12.52 -9.27 0.81
C PRO A 94 12.23 -7.88 1.38
N ASP A 95 13.24 -7.16 1.87
CA ASP A 95 13.06 -5.85 2.47
C ASP A 95 12.71 -4.81 1.39
N THR A 96 13.42 -4.87 0.26
CA THR A 96 13.10 -4.06 -0.93
C THR A 96 11.70 -4.37 -1.48
N VAL A 97 11.26 -5.64 -1.48
CA VAL A 97 9.88 -5.98 -1.87
C VAL A 97 8.87 -5.29 -0.97
N ARG A 98 9.05 -5.40 0.35
CA ARG A 98 8.13 -4.77 1.34
C ARG A 98 8.14 -3.25 1.24
N LEU A 99 9.29 -2.63 0.96
CA LEU A 99 9.41 -1.19 0.73
C LEU A 99 8.45 -0.71 -0.37
N PHE A 100 8.42 -1.38 -1.52
CA PHE A 100 7.54 -1.00 -2.63
C PHE A 100 6.07 -1.33 -2.39
N VAL A 101 5.77 -2.39 -1.62
CA VAL A 101 4.40 -2.71 -1.18
C VAL A 101 3.87 -1.63 -0.24
N LEU A 102 4.62 -1.30 0.82
CA LEU A 102 4.20 -0.36 1.86
C LEU A 102 4.31 1.12 1.42
N GLY A 103 5.18 1.41 0.45
CA GLY A 103 5.34 2.73 -0.16
C GLY A 103 4.43 2.91 -1.37
N THR A 104 4.94 2.60 -2.55
CA THR A 104 4.28 2.89 -3.84
C THR A 104 2.91 2.22 -3.96
N CYS A 105 2.80 0.92 -3.67
CA CYS A 105 1.54 0.20 -3.87
C CYS A 105 0.45 0.74 -2.94
N MET A 106 0.77 0.94 -1.67
CA MET A 106 -0.17 1.53 -0.70
C MET A 106 -0.56 2.97 -1.07
N GLY A 107 0.40 3.78 -1.54
CA GLY A 107 0.12 5.14 -2.00
C GLY A 107 -0.91 5.16 -3.14
N VAL A 108 -0.70 4.32 -4.16
CA VAL A 108 -1.63 4.18 -5.29
C VAL A 108 -2.99 3.64 -4.83
N LEU A 109 -2.99 2.64 -3.94
CA LEU A 109 -4.20 2.04 -3.39
C LEU A 109 -5.07 3.10 -2.68
N LEU A 110 -4.46 3.94 -1.85
CA LEU A 110 -5.14 5.04 -1.17
C LEU A 110 -5.67 6.07 -2.17
N MET A 111 -4.90 6.41 -3.21
CA MET A 111 -5.34 7.32 -4.27
C MET A 111 -6.57 6.78 -5.02
N GLN A 112 -6.62 5.48 -5.34
CA GLN A 112 -7.79 4.83 -5.94
C GLN A 112 -9.02 4.90 -5.01
N ARG A 113 -8.81 4.89 -3.68
CA ARG A 113 -9.87 5.15 -2.68
C ARG A 113 -10.23 6.63 -2.51
N ARG A 114 -9.67 7.53 -3.33
CA ARG A 114 -9.80 8.99 -3.20
C ARG A 114 -9.31 9.53 -1.85
N ILE A 115 -8.41 8.80 -1.21
CA ILE A 115 -7.66 9.24 -0.02
C ILE A 115 -6.33 9.75 -0.53
N LEU A 116 -6.07 11.05 -0.41
CA LEU A 116 -4.79 11.63 -0.79
C LEU A 116 -3.79 11.42 0.35
N PRO A 117 -2.75 10.57 0.19
CA PRO A 117 -1.66 10.50 1.15
C PRO A 117 -0.87 11.82 1.07
N ILE A 118 -1.27 12.80 1.87
CA ILE A 118 -0.56 14.07 2.00
C ILE A 118 0.47 13.96 3.12
N HIS A 119 1.72 14.32 2.84
CA HIS A 119 2.70 14.64 3.86
C HIS A 119 2.27 15.93 4.58
N GLY A 120 1.41 15.78 5.58
CA GLY A 120 1.04 16.86 6.50
C GLY A 120 1.73 16.66 7.83
N SER A 121 2.39 17.69 8.34
CA SER A 121 2.87 17.70 9.72
C SER A 121 1.75 18.23 10.62
N ALA A 122 1.33 17.44 11.60
CA ALA A 122 0.41 17.87 12.64
C ALA A 122 1.19 18.11 13.93
N VAL A 123 1.07 19.30 14.52
CA VAL A 123 1.65 19.62 15.84
C VAL A 123 0.50 19.98 16.77
N VAL A 124 0.49 19.36 17.96
CA VAL A 124 -0.43 19.73 19.04
C VAL A 124 0.27 20.76 19.91
N ILE A 125 -0.25 21.98 19.97
CA ILE A 125 0.28 23.05 20.84
C ILE A 125 -0.69 23.24 22.01
N GLY A 126 -0.21 23.03 23.24
CA GLY A 126 -0.89 23.45 24.47
C GLY A 126 -2.22 22.77 24.80
N GLY A 127 -2.44 21.51 24.37
CA GLY A 127 -3.68 20.77 24.66
C GLY A 127 -4.93 21.29 23.94
N GLY A 128 -4.76 22.26 23.04
CA GLY A 128 -5.81 22.77 22.16
C GLY A 128 -6.02 21.91 20.91
N PRO A 129 -6.93 22.33 20.00
CA PRO A 129 -7.22 21.59 18.78
C PRO A 129 -5.95 21.31 17.96
N THR A 130 -5.87 20.12 17.38
CA THR A 130 -4.75 19.74 16.51
C THR A 130 -4.72 20.63 15.27
N HIS A 131 -3.63 21.38 15.09
CA HIS A 131 -3.40 22.20 13.91
C HIS A 131 -2.60 21.38 12.88
N LEU A 132 -3.22 21.09 11.73
CA LEU A 132 -2.57 20.42 10.61
C LEU A 132 -2.00 21.47 9.65
N TRP A 133 -0.68 21.45 9.45
CA TRP A 133 -0.02 22.25 8.43
C TRP A 133 0.15 21.38 7.18
N VAL A 134 -0.50 21.78 6.09
CA VAL A 134 -0.33 21.14 4.77
C VAL A 134 0.31 22.18 3.84
N ASN A 135 1.41 21.81 3.19
CA ASN A 135 2.00 22.63 2.15
C ASN A 135 0.97 22.83 1.02
N ARG A 136 0.70 24.10 0.68
CA ARG A 136 -0.25 24.47 -0.37
C ARG A 136 0.31 24.07 -1.73
N VAL A 137 -0.18 22.97 -2.30
CA VAL A 137 -0.09 22.71 -3.75
C VAL A 137 -1.29 23.41 -4.40
N ARG A 138 -1.05 24.33 -5.35
CA ARG A 138 -2.12 25.05 -6.06
C ARG A 138 -3.00 24.04 -6.82
N GLY A 139 -4.33 24.02 -6.61
CA GLY A 139 -5.21 23.41 -7.61
C GLY A 139 -6.61 22.90 -7.30
N ASN A 140 -7.15 22.87 -6.07
CA ASN A 140 -8.56 22.43 -5.92
C ASN A 140 -9.28 22.96 -4.67
N ARG A 141 -10.58 23.27 -4.81
CA ARG A 141 -11.29 24.19 -3.90
C ARG A 141 -12.13 23.58 -2.78
N HIS A 142 -12.37 22.28 -2.67
CA HIS A 142 -13.17 21.73 -1.56
C HIS A 142 -12.53 20.47 -0.95
N TRP A 143 -12.36 20.46 0.37
CA TRP A 143 -11.98 19.28 1.16
C TRP A 143 -12.92 19.13 2.36
N ARG A 144 -13.18 17.90 2.80
CA ARG A 144 -13.96 17.57 3.99
C ARG A 144 -13.05 16.78 4.93
N LEU A 145 -12.77 17.33 6.12
CA LEU A 145 -11.90 16.72 7.13
C LEU A 145 -12.71 15.72 7.97
N LEU A 146 -12.27 14.46 8.02
CA LEU A 146 -12.76 13.49 9.01
C LEU A 146 -11.79 13.49 10.19
N LEU A 147 -12.14 14.23 11.26
CA LEU A 147 -11.40 14.23 12.51
C LEU A 147 -11.81 13.01 13.34
N GLY A 148 -11.13 11.88 13.15
CA GLY A 148 -11.15 10.73 14.05
C GLY A 148 -9.94 10.78 14.98
N ARG A 149 -10.15 10.63 16.30
CA ARG A 149 -9.09 10.59 17.32
C ARG A 149 -8.20 9.36 17.12
N GLN A 150 -7.15 9.47 16.32
CA GLN A 150 -6.01 8.55 16.32
C GLN A 150 -4.75 9.37 16.03
N VAL A 151 -3.77 9.27 16.93
CA VAL A 151 -2.46 9.93 16.79
C VAL A 151 -1.76 9.28 15.61
N ILE A 152 -1.70 9.97 14.47
CA ILE A 152 -0.96 9.50 13.29
C ILE A 152 0.52 9.76 13.54
N ARG A 153 1.21 8.77 14.09
CA ARG A 153 2.67 8.76 14.20
C ARG A 153 3.24 8.36 12.84
N TRP A 154 3.50 9.32 11.97
CA TRP A 154 4.36 9.11 10.80
C TRP A 154 5.80 9.00 11.29
N LEU A 155 6.34 7.78 11.32
CA LEU A 155 7.79 7.60 11.38
C LEU A 155 8.28 7.56 9.93
N VAL A 156 8.91 8.65 9.51
CA VAL A 156 9.72 8.69 8.29
C VAL A 156 10.93 7.79 8.55
N MET A 157 10.99 6.63 7.90
CA MET A 157 12.26 5.91 7.76
C MET A 157 13.00 6.56 6.57
N THR A 158 13.83 7.54 6.91
CA THR A 158 15.04 7.89 6.16
C THR A 158 16.23 7.33 6.91
#